data_AF-A0A7X7YC23-F1
#
_entry.id   AF-A0A7X7YC23-F1
#
_cell.length_a   1.000
_cell.length_b   1.000
_cell.length_c   1.000
_cell.angle_alpha   90.00
_cell.angle_beta   90.00
_cell.angle_gamma   90.00
#
_symmetry.space_group_name_H-M   'P 1'
#
loop_
_entity.id
_entity.type
_entity.pdbx_description
1 polymer ?
#
loop_
_entity_poly.entity_id
_entity_poly.type
_entity_poly.pdbx_seq_one_letter_code
_entity_poly.pdbx_strand_id
1 'polypeptide(L)'
;MDHHGLHMAGSLLGHFHVGEANRRPPYPGGRIPWKEIGNALHKIGYNGAVVMEPFVKMGGQVGRDISVWRDLSHGATEAELDKDAAESVTFLRGLWG
;
A
#
# COMPACT_ATOMS: atom_id res chain seq x y z
N MET A 1 -1.41 6.52 16.39
CA MET A 1 -1.66 5.09 16.67
C MET A 1 -0.27 4.47 16.70
N ASP A 2 0.22 4.00 17.84
CA ASP A 2 1.63 3.60 17.97
C ASP A 2 1.92 2.38 17.08
N HIS A 3 2.96 2.40 16.25
CA HIS A 3 3.28 1.37 15.25
C HIS A 3 3.82 0.08 15.88
N HIS A 4 3.18 -0.38 16.96
CA HIS A 4 3.57 -1.47 17.83
C HIS A 4 3.86 -2.75 17.04
N GLY A 5 3.08 -3.07 16.00
CA GLY A 5 3.32 -4.23 15.15
C GLY A 5 4.68 -4.23 14.45
N LEU A 6 5.13 -3.08 13.93
CA LEU A 6 6.44 -2.94 13.29
C LEU A 6 7.57 -3.05 14.31
N HIS A 7 7.40 -2.44 15.48
CA HIS A 7 8.39 -2.51 16.55
C HIS A 7 8.54 -3.92 17.12
N MET A 8 7.43 -4.66 17.26
CA MET A 8 7.45 -6.06 17.69
C MET A 8 8.09 -6.99 16.66
N ALA A 9 7.85 -6.75 15.36
CA ALA A 9 8.49 -7.51 14.31
C ALA A 9 10.00 -7.24 14.28
N GLY A 10 10.41 -5.97 14.38
CA GLY A 10 11.81 -5.57 14.48
C GLY A 10 12.67 -6.20 13.38
N SER A 11 13.78 -6.81 13.77
CA SER A 11 14.72 -7.49 12.87
C SER A 11 14.16 -8.76 12.20
N LEU A 12 13.00 -9.25 12.62
CA LEU A 12 12.34 -10.42 12.03
C LEU A 12 11.44 -10.06 10.85
N LEU A 13 11.17 -8.77 10.61
CA LEU A 13 10.35 -8.35 9.47
C LEU A 13 11.07 -8.66 8.15
N GLY A 14 10.56 -9.64 7.40
CA GLY A 14 11.14 -10.06 6.11
C GLY A 14 10.50 -9.39 4.88
N HIS A 15 9.21 -9.07 4.95
CA HIS A 15 8.46 -8.50 3.83
C HIS A 15 7.36 -7.57 4.32
N PHE A 16 7.02 -6.54 3.53
CA PHE A 16 6.00 -5.57 3.90
C PHE A 16 5.09 -5.23 2.71
N HIS A 17 3.79 -5.49 2.85
CA HIS A 17 2.77 -5.10 1.86
C HIS A 17 2.14 -3.77 2.23
N VAL A 18 1.85 -2.95 1.22
CA VAL A 18 1.16 -1.66 1.39
C VAL A 18 -0.09 -1.57 0.51
N GLY A 19 -1.11 -0.95 1.07
CA GLY A 19 -2.36 -0.60 0.41
C GLY A 19 -3.20 0.24 1.35
N GLU A 20 -4.03 1.11 0.79
CA GLU A 20 -5.03 1.82 1.58
C GLU A 20 -5.99 0.84 2.23
N ALA A 21 -6.70 1.28 3.25
CA ALA A 21 -7.60 0.40 4.00
C ALA A 21 -8.74 -0.20 3.16
N ASN A 22 -9.02 0.36 1.98
CA ASN A 22 -9.95 -0.21 1.01
C ASN A 22 -9.26 -0.87 -0.19
N ARG A 23 -7.96 -1.22 -0.10
CA ARG A 23 -7.13 -1.82 -1.15
C ARG A 23 -6.78 -0.92 -2.34
N ARG A 24 -7.07 0.39 -2.30
CA ARG A 24 -6.51 1.32 -3.29
C ARG A 24 -4.99 1.46 -3.11
N PRO A 25 -4.24 1.81 -4.17
CA PRO A 25 -2.82 2.12 -4.02
C PRO A 25 -2.63 3.30 -3.04
N PRO A 26 -1.54 3.35 -2.26
CA PRO A 26 -1.23 4.48 -1.38
C PRO A 26 -1.24 5.83 -2.11
N TYR A 27 -1.92 6.85 -1.57
CA TYR A 27 -2.03 8.14 -2.25
C TYR A 27 -2.16 9.33 -1.27
N PRO A 28 -1.87 10.57 -1.72
CA PRO A 28 -2.12 11.77 -0.92
C PRO A 28 -3.60 11.92 -0.58
N GLY A 29 -3.93 12.13 0.69
CA GLY A 29 -5.33 12.25 1.14
C GLY A 29 -6.01 10.91 1.46
N GLY A 30 -5.28 9.80 1.39
CA GLY A 30 -5.65 8.55 2.08
C GLY A 30 -5.66 8.73 3.61
N ARG A 31 -6.12 7.69 4.32
CA ARG A 31 -6.24 7.74 5.80
C ARG A 31 -5.19 6.90 6.53
N ILE A 32 -4.38 6.15 5.79
CA ILE A 32 -3.25 5.42 6.36
C ILE A 32 -2.12 6.43 6.67
N PRO A 33 -1.53 6.42 7.88
CA PRO A 33 -0.48 7.37 8.25
C PRO A 33 0.88 6.97 7.65
N TRP A 34 1.02 7.06 6.32
CA TRP A 34 2.20 6.57 5.59
C TRP A 34 3.52 7.14 6.09
N LYS A 35 3.57 8.43 6.44
CA LYS A 35 4.78 9.06 7.00
C LYS A 35 5.22 8.39 8.30
N GLU A 36 4.28 8.09 9.20
CA GLU A 36 4.58 7.46 10.48
C GLU A 36 5.02 6.00 10.28
N ILE A 37 4.43 5.28 9.31
CA ILE A 37 4.85 3.92 8.91
C ILE A 37 6.30 3.93 8.40
N GLY A 38 6.66 4.85 7.51
CA GLY A 38 8.02 4.99 6.99
C GLY A 38 9.04 5.24 8.10
N ASN A 39 8.73 6.15 9.03
CA ASN A 39 9.57 6.40 10.20
C ASN A 39 9.76 5.14 11.07
N ALA A 40 8.70 4.35 11.24
CA ALA A 40 8.79 3.10 12.00
C ALA A 40 9.65 2.05 11.30
N LEU A 41 9.55 1.92 9.97
CA LEU A 41 10.40 1.03 9.17
C LEU A 41 11.89 1.43 9.25
N HIS A 42 12.19 2.74 9.17
CA HIS A 42 13.54 3.25 9.38
C HIS A 42 14.06 2.97 10.79
N LYS A 43 13.22 3.17 11.82
CA LYS A 43 13.60 2.95 13.22
C LYS A 43 13.97 1.49 13.51
N ILE A 44 13.35 0.53 12.83
CA ILE A 44 13.72 -0.90 12.95
C ILE A 44 14.82 -1.32 11.98
N GLY A 45 15.35 -0.41 11.14
CA GLY A 45 16.40 -0.71 10.16
C GLY A 45 15.94 -1.61 9.02
N TYR A 46 14.66 -1.54 8.63
CA TYR A 46 14.14 -2.39 7.56
C TYR A 46 14.69 -1.95 6.19
N ASN A 47 15.49 -2.83 5.58
CA ASN A 47 16.11 -2.62 4.26
C ASN A 47 15.58 -3.59 3.19
N GLY A 48 14.43 -4.23 3.47
CA GLY A 48 13.81 -5.22 2.58
C GLY A 48 12.85 -4.60 1.57
N ALA A 49 12.19 -5.46 0.80
CA ALA A 49 11.23 -5.04 -0.22
C ALA A 49 9.89 -4.57 0.38
N VAL A 50 9.41 -3.43 -0.09
CA VAL A 50 8.03 -2.99 0.11
C VAL A 50 7.25 -3.18 -1.18
N VAL A 51 6.16 -3.93 -1.12
CA VAL A 51 5.32 -4.25 -2.28
C VAL A 51 3.94 -3.65 -2.09
N MET A 52 3.50 -2.86 -3.07
CA MET A 52 2.12 -2.40 -3.14
C MET A 52 1.23 -3.53 -3.65
N GLU A 53 0.15 -3.80 -2.93
CA GLU A 53 -0.82 -4.86 -3.24
C GLU A 53 -2.24 -4.29 -3.44
N PRO A 54 -2.46 -3.40 -4.44
CA PRO A 54 -3.75 -2.79 -4.67
C PRO A 54 -4.70 -3.74 -5.41
N PHE A 55 -5.97 -3.72 -5.00
CA PHE A 55 -7.04 -4.48 -5.63
C PHE A 55 -8.26 -3.59 -5.84
N VAL A 56 -8.41 -3.09 -7.07
CA VAL A 56 -9.37 -2.03 -7.37
C VAL A 56 -10.46 -2.43 -8.37
N LYS A 57 -10.23 -3.47 -9.17
CA LYS A 57 -11.20 -3.96 -10.17
C LYS A 57 -12.07 -5.08 -9.61
N MET A 58 -13.35 -5.05 -9.97
CA MET A 58 -14.28 -6.15 -9.70
C MET A 58 -14.12 -7.31 -10.69
N GLY A 59 -14.71 -8.45 -10.33
CA GLY A 59 -14.88 -9.58 -11.24
C GLY A 59 -13.72 -10.58 -11.21
N GLY A 60 -13.91 -11.69 -11.94
CA GLY A 60 -12.95 -12.80 -11.96
C GLY A 60 -12.81 -13.53 -10.62
N GLN A 61 -11.85 -14.44 -10.55
CA GLN A 61 -11.56 -15.23 -9.34
C GLN A 61 -10.95 -14.35 -8.25
N VAL A 62 -9.98 -13.52 -8.60
CA VAL A 62 -9.28 -12.60 -7.69
C VAL A 62 -10.27 -11.68 -6.96
N GLY A 63 -11.19 -11.03 -7.69
CA GLY A 63 -12.18 -10.13 -7.08
C GLY A 63 -13.11 -10.82 -6.08
N ARG A 64 -13.43 -12.11 -6.29
CA ARG A 64 -14.21 -12.92 -5.33
C ARG A 64 -13.39 -13.25 -4.10
N ASP A 65 -12.17 -13.76 -4.30
CA ASP A 65 -11.33 -14.28 -3.21
C ASP A 65 -10.93 -13.18 -2.21
N ILE A 66 -10.75 -11.95 -2.69
CA ILE A 66 -10.39 -10.81 -1.86
C ILE A 66 -11.57 -9.87 -1.55
N SER A 67 -12.80 -10.26 -1.95
CA SER A 67 -14.05 -9.55 -1.65
C SER A 67 -14.15 -8.11 -2.18
N VAL A 68 -13.77 -7.87 -3.44
CA VAL A 68 -13.99 -6.57 -4.13
C VAL A 68 -15.41 -6.54 -4.71
N TRP A 69 -16.36 -6.03 -3.92
CA TRP A 69 -17.79 -5.97 -4.28
C TRP A 69 -18.24 -4.69 -4.99
N ARG A 70 -17.34 -3.71 -5.15
CA ARG A 70 -17.57 -2.49 -5.92
C ARG A 70 -16.31 -2.11 -6.66
N ASP A 71 -16.45 -1.50 -7.83
CA ASP A 71 -15.29 -1.03 -8.58
C ASP A 71 -14.69 0.21 -7.91
N LEU A 72 -13.48 0.05 -7.40
CA LEU A 72 -12.72 1.10 -6.74
C LEU A 72 -11.82 1.86 -7.71
N SER A 73 -11.68 1.34 -8.94
CA SER A 73 -10.95 2.00 -10.01
C SER A 73 -11.78 3.04 -10.75
N HIS A 74 -13.09 3.11 -10.48
CA HIS A 74 -14.02 4.05 -11.12
C HIS A 74 -14.00 3.95 -12.66
N GLY A 75 -13.91 2.74 -13.19
CA GLY A 75 -13.88 2.47 -14.63
C GLY A 75 -12.52 2.70 -15.28
N ALA A 76 -11.43 2.74 -14.51
CA ALA A 76 -10.09 3.01 -15.03
C ALA A 76 -9.66 2.05 -16.16
N THR A 77 -9.14 2.66 -17.22
CA THR A 77 -8.36 2.01 -18.26
C THR A 77 -7.05 1.45 -17.70
N GLU A 78 -6.37 0.61 -18.45
CA GLU A 78 -5.04 0.09 -18.06
C GLU A 78 -4.00 1.21 -17.91
N ALA A 79 -4.01 2.19 -18.82
CA ALA A 79 -3.11 3.34 -18.75
C ALA A 79 -3.36 4.21 -17.50
N GLU A 80 -4.61 4.33 -17.06
CA GLU A 80 -4.95 5.03 -15.80
C GLU A 80 -4.49 4.23 -14.58
N LEU A 81 -4.60 2.89 -14.61
CA LEU A 81 -4.05 2.04 -13.54
C LEU A 81 -2.52 2.15 -13.45
N ASP A 82 -1.82 2.17 -14.59
CA ASP A 82 -0.37 2.35 -14.63
C ASP A 82 0.04 3.71 -14.06
N LYS A 83 -0.73 4.75 -14.40
CA LYS A 83 -0.53 6.10 -13.85
C LYS A 83 -0.73 6.11 -12.33
N ASP A 84 -1.83 5.54 -11.84
CA ASP A 84 -2.12 5.46 -10.40
C ASP A 84 -1.00 4.71 -9.64
N ALA A 85 -0.47 3.63 -10.23
CA ALA A 85 0.65 2.88 -9.66
C ALA A 85 1.94 3.72 -9.62
N ALA A 86 2.28 4.43 -10.71
CA ALA A 86 3.46 5.28 -10.80
C ALA A 86 3.40 6.46 -9.82
N GLU A 87 2.23 7.11 -9.69
CA GLU A 87 1.99 8.18 -8.74
C GLU A 87 2.11 7.69 -7.30
N SER A 88 1.59 6.49 -7.01
CA SER A 88 1.69 5.87 -5.69
C SER A 88 3.13 5.52 -5.28
N VAL A 89 3.94 4.99 -6.20
CA VAL A 89 5.37 4.75 -5.96
C VAL A 89 6.10 6.06 -5.69
N THR A 90 5.81 7.09 -6.48
CA THR A 90 6.40 8.43 -6.31
C THR A 90 6.03 9.02 -4.95
N PHE A 91 4.77 8.89 -4.54
CA PHE A 91 4.27 9.35 -3.25
C PHE A 91 4.99 8.66 -2.08
N LEU A 92 5.07 7.33 -2.07
CA LEU A 92 5.75 6.59 -1.00
C LEU A 92 7.25 6.92 -0.95
N ARG A 93 7.94 6.94 -2.10
CA ARG A 93 9.36 7.31 -2.16
C ARG A 93 9.61 8.74 -1.71
N GLY A 94 8.70 9.66 -2.00
CA GLY A 94 8.80 11.04 -1.53
C GLY A 94 8.61 11.19 -0.02
N LEU A 95 7.93 10.25 0.64
CA LEU A 95 7.74 10.25 2.09
C LEU A 95 8.80 9.44 2.85
N TRP A 96 9.33 8.38 2.23
CA TRP A 96 10.19 7.39 2.89
C TRP A 96 11.63 7.38 2.39
N GLY A 97 11.92 8.08 1.29
CA GLY A 97 13.29 8.26 0.80
C GLY A 97 14.14 9.15 1.69
#